data_AF-A0A931Y4Z5-F1
#
_entry.id   AF-A0A931Y4Z5-F1
#
_cell.length_a   1.000
_cell.length_b   1.000
_cell.length_c   1.000
_cell.angle_alpha   90.00
_cell.angle_beta   90.00
_cell.angle_gamma   90.00
#
_symmetry.space_group_name_H-M   'P 1'
#
loop_
_entity.id
_entity.type
_entity.pdbx_description
1 polymer ?
#
loop_
_entity_poly.entity_id
_entity_poly.type
_entity_poly.pdbx_seq_one_letter_code
_entity_poly.pdbx_strand_id
1 'polypeptide(L)'
;MIKKRLWIARVLWRLIFLPGAAWAQESATPLTNQVVVAAHYRVPADAGAGCDVLEIFLSNMSSNLLTFSSVNEAAQGGPRSTNAATIGAERTEISANLIWAQFYPSANAAPGETIVCRVCFLKAPDKVTPLLLQTADGRTLRVSAPLFKTPFQRLGAIAFSRDYKRVFIQYRSKHAPPKTLRLNGREVSRFAILRAPEAGAYDMLSGDVPFALSVGAPLYVNVVFKDTSQARALVRALSGIVLDAYSIPEKERAKVTAQFGLEAEPALSGFGVSWGGDVACYDSAGRARGAASAGIIAERLALYRAHPDKLSFIHYCTDFYPPLWNMYGAIADTAMASPYCLSHWQDVSRWLDNEEGFMDKARRSTQPAPWGWIPDAFRRKARFMEPEELRVLAWVALAKGCKGIKYFAWHPGLPNQAGFDECPLLANAIAEVNKTIVLKQARLAPLLPVSERLEGNPQTGIKVYTAWSGDQGMLVLLRNLDYTTDDLANSDGAAPRFEVKTKTNVTVALNIPDWLVYNGVKDFLTDEALPTQGDGRSPRVAIARLAAFRVLWIENIAPAVAALAERGPRSEKPSPVGRGEGEGRGDDGAPTGAVAASADRGEWTLTNRFLLYSALGVCVLLALVWAARKRK
;
A
#
# COMPACT_ATOMS: atom_id res chain seq x y z
N MET A 1 -12.36 16.54 58.80
CA MET A 1 -12.58 15.45 57.81
C MET A 1 -11.86 15.66 56.47
N ILE A 2 -11.76 16.88 55.92
CA ILE A 2 -11.10 17.15 54.62
C ILE A 2 -9.58 16.87 54.64
N LYS A 3 -8.88 17.14 55.75
CA LYS A 3 -7.44 16.85 55.89
C LYS A 3 -7.10 15.34 55.88
N LYS A 4 -8.01 14.48 56.36
CA LYS A 4 -7.84 13.01 56.34
C LYS A 4 -7.98 12.44 54.92
N ARG A 5 -8.85 13.03 54.09
CA ARG A 5 -9.04 12.63 52.68
C ARG A 5 -7.87 13.05 51.78
N LEU A 6 -7.25 14.21 52.03
CA LEU A 6 -6.04 14.63 51.30
C LEU A 6 -4.80 13.78 51.62
N TRP A 7 -4.70 13.27 52.85
CA TRP A 7 -3.58 12.41 53.25
C TRP A 7 -3.67 11.02 52.59
N ILE A 8 -4.87 10.43 52.54
CA ILE A 8 -5.11 9.14 51.87
C ILE A 8 -4.83 9.23 50.35
N ALA A 9 -5.23 10.34 49.71
CA ALA A 9 -4.92 10.57 48.29
C ALA A 9 -3.41 10.70 48.01
N ARG A 10 -2.63 11.31 48.92
CA ARG A 10 -1.17 11.41 48.81
C ARG A 10 -0.45 10.07 49.04
N VAL A 11 -0.96 9.23 49.92
CA VAL A 11 -0.43 7.88 50.17
C VAL A 11 -0.70 6.97 48.96
N LEU A 12 -1.90 7.04 48.38
CA LEU A 12 -2.25 6.30 47.16
C LEU A 12 -1.45 6.79 45.94
N TRP A 13 -1.18 8.09 45.83
CA TRP A 13 -0.36 8.64 44.74
C TRP A 13 1.10 8.18 44.82
N ARG A 14 1.66 8.01 46.03
CA ARG A 14 3.02 7.46 46.23
C ARG A 14 3.11 5.95 45.99
N LEU A 15 2.02 5.21 46.19
CA LEU A 15 1.96 3.76 45.89
C LEU A 15 1.80 3.47 44.39
N ILE A 16 1.26 4.41 43.61
CA ILE A 16 1.05 4.24 42.16
C ILE A 16 2.28 4.70 41.33
N PHE A 17 3.18 5.53 41.90
CA PHE A 17 4.23 6.22 41.13
C PHE A 17 5.69 6.07 41.64
N LEU A 18 6.02 5.03 42.41
CA LEU A 18 7.44 4.70 42.68
C LEU A 18 7.92 3.53 41.82
N PRO A 19 9.01 3.69 41.03
CA PRO A 19 9.67 2.58 40.38
C PRO A 19 10.55 1.85 41.41
N GLY A 20 10.04 0.75 41.95
CA GLY A 20 10.81 -0.17 42.77
C GLY A 20 11.63 -1.11 41.89
N ALA A 21 12.92 -0.81 41.73
CA ALA A 21 13.93 -1.75 41.28
C ALA A 21 14.32 -2.67 42.44
N ALA A 22 14.42 -3.98 42.18
CA ALA A 22 15.46 -4.89 42.64
C ALA A 22 14.93 -6.33 42.60
N TRP A 23 15.31 -7.14 41.61
CA TRP A 23 15.51 -8.60 41.76
C TRP A 23 16.61 -9.06 40.78
N ALA A 24 17.61 -9.73 41.37
CA ALA A 24 18.61 -10.65 40.82
C ALA A 24 19.47 -10.21 39.61
N GLN A 25 20.74 -9.95 39.90
CA GLN A 25 21.85 -9.99 38.95
C GLN A 25 22.13 -11.43 38.52
N GLU A 26 21.76 -11.77 37.29
CA GLU A 26 22.61 -12.59 36.42
C GLU A 26 23.11 -11.68 35.29
N SER A 27 24.42 -11.63 35.12
CA SER A 27 25.12 -10.70 34.24
C SER A 27 24.89 -11.03 32.76
N ALA A 28 23.79 -10.54 32.20
CA ALA A 28 23.66 -10.29 30.76
C ALA A 28 23.58 -8.77 30.56
N THR A 29 24.58 -8.17 29.93
CA THR A 29 24.56 -6.75 29.56
C THR A 29 23.34 -6.48 28.68
N PRO A 30 22.40 -5.60 29.07
CA PRO A 30 21.16 -5.44 28.32
C PRO A 30 21.43 -4.82 26.94
N LEU A 31 20.89 -5.45 25.90
CA LEU A 31 20.89 -4.97 24.50
C LEU A 31 20.24 -3.58 24.32
N THR A 32 19.58 -3.04 25.34
CA THR A 32 18.76 -1.82 25.27
C THR A 32 19.53 -0.56 24.86
N ASN A 33 20.84 -0.51 25.10
CA ASN A 33 21.67 0.63 24.66
C ASN A 33 22.26 0.45 23.25
N GLN A 34 22.09 -0.73 22.64
CA GLN A 34 22.68 -1.08 21.35
C GLN A 34 21.63 -1.20 20.24
N VAL A 35 20.35 -1.37 20.58
CA VAL A 35 19.27 -1.52 19.61
C VAL A 35 18.14 -0.54 19.93
N VAL A 36 17.82 0.33 18.97
CA VAL A 36 16.60 1.15 19.06
C VAL A 36 15.44 0.34 18.50
N VAL A 37 14.39 0.21 19.32
CA VAL A 37 13.21 -0.57 19.01
C VAL A 37 12.01 0.34 18.79
N ALA A 38 11.31 0.14 17.67
CA ALA A 38 9.98 0.70 17.44
C ALA A 38 9.04 -0.39 16.94
N ALA A 39 7.81 -0.44 17.43
CA ALA A 39 6.85 -1.48 17.05
C ALA A 39 5.52 -0.85 16.60
N HIS A 40 4.95 -1.33 15.49
CA HIS A 40 3.61 -0.97 15.04
C HIS A 40 2.97 -2.08 14.21
N TYR A 41 1.64 -2.10 14.12
CA TYR A 41 0.93 -3.06 13.28
C TYR A 41 0.77 -2.54 11.86
N ARG A 42 0.92 -3.44 10.87
CA ARG A 42 0.47 -3.18 9.50
C ARG A 42 -1.03 -2.98 9.48
N VAL A 43 -1.49 -2.12 8.59
CA VAL A 43 -2.92 -1.97 8.32
C VAL A 43 -3.36 -3.15 7.46
N PRO A 44 -4.32 -3.97 7.91
CA PRO A 44 -4.81 -5.08 7.10
C PRO A 44 -5.53 -4.55 5.86
N ALA A 45 -5.49 -5.32 4.76
CA ALA A 45 -6.12 -4.93 3.50
C ALA A 45 -7.61 -4.64 3.62
N ASP A 46 -8.32 -5.43 4.44
CA ASP A 46 -9.75 -5.32 4.71
C ASP A 46 -10.02 -5.46 6.22
N ALA A 47 -11.12 -4.87 6.69
CA ALA A 47 -11.58 -5.08 8.06
C ALA A 47 -11.92 -6.56 8.27
N GLY A 48 -11.43 -7.16 9.37
CA GLY A 48 -11.69 -8.56 9.66
C GLY A 48 -10.92 -9.54 8.77
N ALA A 49 -9.81 -9.10 8.15
CA ALA A 49 -8.95 -9.98 7.37
C ALA A 49 -8.27 -11.10 8.19
N GLY A 50 -8.59 -11.29 9.47
CA GLY A 50 -8.35 -12.54 10.18
C GLY A 50 -6.90 -12.90 10.45
N CYS A 51 -5.95 -11.98 10.22
CA CYS A 51 -4.55 -12.03 10.63
C CYS A 51 -4.05 -10.59 10.83
N ASP A 52 -3.20 -10.39 11.85
CA ASP A 52 -2.58 -9.11 12.17
C ASP A 52 -1.06 -9.25 12.18
N VAL A 53 -0.37 -8.39 11.43
CA VAL A 53 1.10 -8.40 11.34
C VAL A 53 1.67 -7.24 12.14
N LEU A 54 2.46 -7.58 13.16
CA LEU A 54 3.28 -6.64 13.92
C LEU A 54 4.66 -6.49 13.26
N GLU A 55 5.09 -5.26 13.03
CA GLU A 55 6.44 -4.93 12.57
C GLU A 55 7.24 -4.28 13.70
N ILE A 56 8.37 -4.90 14.06
CA ILE A 56 9.31 -4.42 15.06
C ILE A 56 10.59 -4.00 14.35
N PHE A 57 10.83 -2.70 14.27
CA PHE A 57 12.01 -2.10 13.67
C PHE A 57 13.16 -2.14 14.68
N LEU A 58 14.26 -2.76 14.28
CA LEU A 58 15.45 -2.99 15.08
C LEU A 58 16.59 -2.23 14.41
N SER A 59 16.98 -1.09 14.96
CA SER A 59 18.11 -0.30 14.44
C SER A 59 19.36 -0.57 15.27
N ASN A 60 20.41 -1.06 14.60
CA ASN A 60 21.67 -1.41 15.26
C ASN A 60 22.50 -0.13 15.48
N MET A 61 22.62 0.28 16.74
CA MET A 61 23.43 1.42 17.17
C MET A 61 24.84 1.02 17.63
N SER A 62 25.15 -0.27 17.63
CA SER A 62 26.47 -0.78 18.01
C SER A 62 27.48 -0.68 16.86
N SER A 63 28.76 -0.83 17.19
CA SER A 63 29.85 -0.93 16.19
C SER A 63 29.95 -2.31 15.55
N ASN A 64 29.21 -3.30 16.03
CA ASN A 64 29.33 -4.70 15.63
C ASN A 64 28.10 -5.15 14.83
N LEU A 65 28.28 -6.17 14.00
CA LEU A 65 27.16 -6.88 13.37
C LEU A 65 26.29 -7.51 14.46
N LEU A 66 24.97 -7.33 14.37
CA LEU A 66 24.00 -8.04 15.20
C LEU A 66 23.27 -9.07 14.35
N THR A 67 23.28 -10.32 14.79
CA THR A 67 22.53 -11.42 14.17
C THR A 67 21.46 -11.89 15.12
N PHE A 68 20.21 -11.85 14.69
CA PHE A 68 19.07 -12.40 15.43
C PHE A 68 18.85 -13.87 15.05
N SER A 69 18.48 -14.70 16.03
CA SER A 69 18.35 -16.15 15.85
C SER A 69 16.90 -16.62 15.98
N SER A 70 16.12 -16.07 16.91
CA SER A 70 14.75 -16.53 17.16
C SER A 70 13.84 -15.45 17.73
N VAL A 71 12.53 -15.72 17.67
CA VAL A 71 11.45 -14.93 18.26
C VAL A 71 10.58 -15.87 19.09
N ASN A 72 10.45 -15.60 20.39
CA ASN A 72 9.65 -16.39 21.30
C ASN A 72 8.64 -15.49 22.04
N GLU A 73 7.45 -16.00 22.35
CA GLU A 73 6.61 -15.36 23.38
C GLU A 73 7.20 -15.66 24.76
N ALA A 74 7.24 -14.66 25.64
CA ALA A 74 7.65 -14.95 27.02
C ALA A 74 6.59 -15.85 27.66
N ALA A 75 6.99 -17.02 28.17
CA ALA A 75 6.09 -18.01 28.73
C ALA A 75 5.13 -17.36 29.75
N GLN A 76 3.84 -17.34 29.42
CA GLN A 76 2.76 -17.13 30.39
C GLN A 76 2.48 -18.51 30.97
N GLY A 77 2.65 -18.72 32.28
CA GLY A 77 2.64 -20.04 32.93
C GLY A 77 1.30 -20.81 32.89
N GLY A 78 0.83 -21.16 31.70
CA GLY A 78 -0.34 -22.00 31.45
C GLY A 78 0.00 -23.28 30.67
N PRO A 79 -0.90 -24.28 30.70
CA PRO A 79 -0.66 -25.59 30.07
C PRO A 79 -0.47 -25.45 28.55
N ARG A 80 0.62 -26.04 28.07
CA ARG A 80 1.13 -25.95 26.70
C ARG A 80 0.39 -26.93 25.78
N SER A 81 -0.04 -26.46 24.61
CA SER A 81 -0.63 -27.28 23.54
C SER A 81 0.46 -27.65 22.53
N THR A 82 0.75 -28.94 22.36
CA THR A 82 1.72 -29.45 21.38
C THR A 82 1.02 -29.85 20.09
N ASN A 83 0.71 -28.88 19.22
CA ASN A 83 0.27 -29.18 17.85
C ASN A 83 0.95 -28.23 16.86
N ALA A 84 2.10 -28.64 16.30
CA ALA A 84 2.61 -28.13 15.02
C ALA A 84 3.69 -29.04 14.44
N ALA A 85 3.58 -29.33 13.15
CA ALA A 85 4.49 -30.18 12.40
C ALA A 85 5.80 -29.46 12.02
N THR A 86 6.84 -30.28 11.96
CA THR A 86 8.27 -30.11 11.68
C THR A 86 8.76 -28.86 10.94
N ILE A 87 9.64 -28.10 11.61
CA ILE A 87 10.67 -27.24 11.01
C ILE A 87 12.02 -27.79 11.49
N GLY A 88 12.95 -28.04 10.57
CA GLY A 88 14.33 -28.39 10.86
C GLY A 88 15.13 -27.18 11.32
N ALA A 89 15.00 -26.85 12.60
CA ALA A 89 15.89 -26.07 13.48
C ALA A 89 15.14 -25.97 14.81
N GLU A 90 15.85 -26.03 15.94
CA GLU A 90 15.34 -26.17 17.32
C GLU A 90 13.89 -25.68 17.57
N ARG A 91 13.07 -26.57 18.12
CA ARG A 91 11.63 -26.37 18.42
C ARG A 91 11.39 -25.14 19.30
N THR A 92 11.03 -24.01 18.71
CA THR A 92 10.38 -22.91 19.44
C THR A 92 8.88 -23.20 19.55
N GLU A 93 8.40 -23.44 20.76
CA GLU A 93 6.98 -23.54 21.08
C GLU A 93 6.30 -22.20 20.81
N ILE A 94 5.40 -22.17 19.83
CA ILE A 94 4.65 -20.99 19.42
C ILE A 94 3.29 -20.99 20.14
N SER A 95 2.83 -19.84 20.63
CA SER A 95 1.49 -19.71 21.24
C SER A 95 0.38 -20.05 20.24
N ALA A 96 -0.80 -20.44 20.73
CA ALA A 96 -1.95 -20.77 19.87
C ALA A 96 -2.38 -19.65 18.89
N ASN A 97 -1.87 -18.41 19.06
CA ASN A 97 -2.24 -17.26 18.23
C ASN A 97 -1.13 -16.79 17.29
N LEU A 98 0.13 -17.18 17.50
CA LEU A 98 1.25 -16.80 16.63
C LEU A 98 1.33 -17.79 15.46
N ILE A 99 1.32 -17.28 14.23
CA ILE A 99 1.34 -18.11 13.01
C ILE A 99 2.79 -18.27 12.53
N TRP A 100 3.50 -17.16 12.38
CA TRP A 100 4.90 -17.13 11.97
C TRP A 100 5.60 -15.86 12.44
N ALA A 101 6.93 -15.91 12.50
CA ALA A 101 7.79 -14.76 12.69
C ALA A 101 8.99 -14.83 11.73
N GLN A 102 9.50 -13.67 11.30
CA GLN A 102 10.69 -13.60 10.46
C GLN A 102 11.44 -12.28 10.62
N PHE A 103 12.71 -12.27 10.26
CA PHE A 103 13.49 -11.06 10.08
C PHE A 103 13.57 -10.67 8.59
N TYR A 104 13.48 -9.37 8.32
CA TYR A 104 13.38 -8.79 6.99
C TYR A 104 14.36 -7.59 6.84
N PRO A 105 15.15 -7.51 5.74
CA PRO A 105 15.27 -8.53 4.69
C PRO A 105 16.05 -9.76 5.16
N SER A 106 16.82 -9.66 6.24
CA SER A 106 17.51 -10.79 6.87
C SER A 106 17.57 -10.61 8.39
N ALA A 107 18.10 -11.61 9.10
CA ALA A 107 18.33 -11.53 10.54
C ALA A 107 19.61 -10.78 10.94
N ASN A 108 20.40 -10.34 9.95
CA ASN A 108 21.63 -9.58 10.16
C ASN A 108 21.34 -8.08 10.05
N ALA A 109 21.75 -7.32 11.05
CA ALA A 109 21.72 -5.85 11.04
C ALA A 109 23.15 -5.33 11.20
N ALA A 110 23.74 -4.77 10.15
CA ALA A 110 25.05 -4.14 10.25
C ALA A 110 24.97 -2.83 11.07
N PRO A 111 26.11 -2.29 11.55
CA PRO A 111 26.14 -1.01 12.25
C PRO A 111 25.43 0.10 11.48
N GLY A 112 24.47 0.77 12.13
CA GLY A 112 23.66 1.84 11.56
C GLY A 112 22.49 1.37 10.69
N GLU A 113 22.34 0.06 10.43
CA GLU A 113 21.23 -0.47 9.65
C GLU A 113 19.98 -0.71 10.51
N THR A 114 18.83 -0.70 9.84
CA THR A 114 17.54 -1.08 10.40
C THR A 114 17.03 -2.32 9.70
N ILE A 115 16.71 -3.36 10.47
CA ILE A 115 15.93 -4.52 10.00
C ILE A 115 14.54 -4.51 10.65
N VAL A 116 13.65 -5.37 10.18
CA VAL A 116 12.33 -5.56 10.77
C VAL A 116 12.13 -7.01 11.17
N CYS A 117 11.73 -7.24 12.43
CA CYS A 117 11.10 -8.48 12.85
C CYS A 117 9.59 -8.38 12.58
N ARG A 118 9.09 -9.17 11.64
CA ARG A 118 7.66 -9.28 11.33
C ARG A 118 7.08 -10.47 12.06
N VAL A 119 5.97 -10.27 12.76
CA VAL A 119 5.29 -11.29 13.58
C VAL A 119 3.82 -11.31 13.18
N CYS A 120 3.33 -12.46 12.72
CA CYS A 120 1.95 -12.61 12.28
C CYS A 120 1.12 -13.37 13.31
N PHE A 121 0.06 -12.72 13.80
CA PHE A 121 -0.91 -13.32 14.69
C PHE A 121 -2.19 -13.67 13.93
N LEU A 122 -2.87 -14.75 14.33
CA LEU A 122 -4.23 -15.04 13.88
C LEU A 122 -5.19 -13.94 14.34
N LYS A 123 -4.96 -13.41 15.53
CA LYS A 123 -5.65 -12.25 16.08
C LYS A 123 -4.65 -11.47 16.92
N ALA A 124 -4.60 -10.15 16.73
CA ALA A 124 -3.74 -9.32 17.55
C ALA A 124 -4.01 -9.55 19.06
N PRO A 125 -2.95 -9.55 19.89
CA PRO A 125 -3.08 -9.61 21.33
C PRO A 125 -4.06 -8.56 21.88
N ASP A 126 -4.95 -9.00 22.78
CA ASP A 126 -5.90 -8.16 23.52
C ASP A 126 -5.26 -7.45 24.73
N LYS A 127 -4.02 -7.82 25.05
CA LYS A 127 -3.16 -7.23 26.06
C LYS A 127 -1.76 -7.03 25.50
N VAL A 128 -0.97 -6.19 26.17
CA VAL A 128 0.44 -6.02 25.83
C VAL A 128 1.16 -7.34 26.08
N THR A 129 1.71 -7.95 25.02
CA THR A 129 2.38 -9.26 25.10
C THR A 129 3.89 -9.09 24.94
N PRO A 130 4.72 -9.57 25.89
CA PRO A 130 6.16 -9.55 25.74
C PRO A 130 6.63 -10.59 24.71
N LEU A 131 7.42 -10.13 23.76
CA LEU A 131 8.17 -10.92 22.78
C LEU A 131 9.65 -10.91 23.17
N LEU A 132 10.30 -12.06 23.07
CA LEU A 132 11.71 -12.26 23.34
C LEU A 132 12.41 -12.51 22.00
N LEU A 133 13.22 -11.54 21.59
CA LEU A 133 14.09 -11.65 20.42
C LEU A 133 15.46 -12.11 20.89
N GLN A 134 15.92 -13.26 20.40
CA GLN A 134 17.25 -13.77 20.73
C GLN A 134 18.23 -13.40 19.63
N THR A 135 19.46 -13.12 20.04
CA THR A 135 20.60 -12.93 19.16
C THR A 135 21.46 -14.18 19.12
N ALA A 136 22.24 -14.36 18.06
CA ALA A 136 23.09 -15.53 17.86
C ALA A 136 24.17 -15.69 18.93
N ASP A 137 24.55 -14.61 19.62
CA ASP A 137 25.49 -14.63 20.74
C ASP A 137 24.81 -14.88 22.11
N GLY A 138 23.53 -15.26 22.11
CA GLY A 138 22.77 -15.64 23.30
C GLY A 138 22.12 -14.48 24.04
N ARG A 139 22.34 -13.21 23.64
CA ARG A 139 21.66 -12.08 24.29
C ARG A 139 20.17 -12.05 23.92
N THR A 140 19.34 -11.65 24.88
CA THR A 140 17.89 -11.55 24.72
C THR A 140 17.43 -10.10 24.79
N LEU A 141 16.63 -9.68 23.80
CA LEU A 141 15.95 -8.39 23.75
C LEU A 141 14.45 -8.61 23.99
N ARG A 142 13.93 -8.02 25.06
CA ARG A 142 12.50 -8.04 25.37
C ARG A 142 11.79 -6.86 24.72
N VAL A 143 10.83 -7.14 23.85
CA VAL A 143 10.00 -6.14 23.15
C VAL A 143 8.54 -6.35 23.52
N SER A 144 7.79 -5.28 23.71
CA SER A 144 6.35 -5.38 23.95
C SER A 144 5.58 -5.30 22.63
N ALA A 145 4.79 -6.33 22.30
CA ALA A 145 3.74 -6.22 21.30
C ALA A 145 2.64 -5.29 21.86
N PRO A 146 2.41 -4.12 21.26
CA PRO A 146 1.40 -3.19 21.76
C PRO A 146 -0.01 -3.74 21.49
N LEU A 147 -1.01 -3.11 22.12
CA LEU A 147 -2.40 -3.30 21.71
C LEU A 147 -2.57 -2.85 20.27
N PHE A 148 -3.30 -3.63 19.47
CA PHE A 148 -3.62 -3.23 18.11
C PHE A 148 -4.42 -1.94 18.11
N LYS A 149 -3.87 -0.94 17.41
CA LYS A 149 -4.55 0.32 17.10
C LYS A 149 -4.20 0.67 15.67
N THR A 150 -5.21 0.87 14.82
CA THR A 150 -4.99 1.36 13.47
C THR A 150 -4.31 2.73 13.56
N PRO A 151 -3.12 2.91 12.96
CA PRO A 151 -2.40 4.16 13.06
C PRO A 151 -3.12 5.27 12.29
N PHE A 152 -3.20 6.47 12.87
CA PHE A 152 -3.75 7.65 12.21
C PHE A 152 -2.86 8.16 11.07
N GLN A 153 -1.54 8.00 11.24
CA GLN A 153 -0.54 8.28 10.23
C GLN A 153 0.01 6.98 9.65
N ARG A 154 -0.03 6.84 8.33
CA ARG A 154 0.45 5.63 7.65
C ARG A 154 1.03 5.91 6.30
N LEU A 155 1.94 5.04 5.87
CA LEU A 155 2.49 5.03 4.51
C LEU A 155 1.64 4.08 3.65
N GLY A 156 1.22 4.54 2.48
CA GLY A 156 0.37 3.78 1.55
C GLY A 156 1.17 3.03 0.48
N ALA A 157 2.19 3.67 -0.07
CA ALA A 157 3.05 3.11 -1.09
C ALA A 157 4.37 3.89 -1.18
N ILE A 158 5.43 3.23 -1.64
CA ILE A 158 6.74 3.84 -1.89
C ILE A 158 7.15 3.52 -3.33
N ALA A 159 7.54 4.54 -4.09
CA ALA A 159 8.06 4.41 -5.44
C ALA A 159 9.31 5.28 -5.63
N PHE A 160 10.01 5.08 -6.74
CA PHE A 160 11.28 5.72 -7.02
C PHE A 160 11.30 6.33 -8.42
N SER A 161 12.10 7.37 -8.60
CA SER A 161 12.50 7.77 -9.95
C SER A 161 13.28 6.63 -10.60
N ARG A 162 13.28 6.58 -11.94
CA ARG A 162 13.98 5.53 -12.70
C ARG A 162 15.48 5.46 -12.39
N ASP A 163 16.09 6.58 -12.02
CA ASP A 163 17.51 6.68 -11.66
C ASP A 163 17.77 6.58 -10.15
N TYR A 164 16.75 6.25 -9.35
CA TYR A 164 16.79 6.15 -7.89
C TYR A 164 17.21 7.43 -7.13
N LYS A 165 17.39 8.56 -7.81
CA LYS A 165 17.77 9.82 -7.14
C LYS A 165 16.66 10.39 -6.28
N ARG A 166 15.41 9.99 -6.52
CA ARG A 166 14.23 10.51 -5.81
C ARG A 166 13.34 9.39 -5.33
N VAL A 167 12.77 9.60 -4.16
CA VAL A 167 11.75 8.73 -3.56
C VAL A 167 10.41 9.46 -3.49
N PHE A 168 9.34 8.71 -3.73
CA PHE A 168 7.96 9.18 -3.68
C PHE A 168 7.20 8.32 -2.68
N ILE A 169 6.65 8.93 -1.63
CA ILE A 169 6.05 8.21 -0.51
C ILE A 169 4.62 8.69 -0.37
N GLN A 170 3.66 7.82 -0.66
CA GLN A 170 2.28 8.08 -0.32
C GLN A 170 2.07 7.98 1.18
N TYR A 171 1.39 8.97 1.76
CA TYR A 171 1.06 8.97 3.17
C TYR A 171 -0.35 9.51 3.40
N ARG A 172 -0.94 9.08 4.51
CA ARG A 172 -2.18 9.65 5.04
C ARG A 172 -1.90 10.19 6.43
N SER A 173 -2.32 11.42 6.68
CA SER A 173 -2.27 12.03 8.01
C SER A 173 -3.50 12.90 8.22
N LYS A 174 -4.26 12.65 9.29
CA LYS A 174 -5.55 13.30 9.53
C LYS A 174 -5.40 14.77 9.94
N HIS A 175 -4.31 15.12 10.64
CA HIS A 175 -4.20 16.42 11.33
C HIS A 175 -2.78 17.01 11.38
N ALA A 176 -1.75 16.29 10.95
CA ALA A 176 -0.37 16.73 11.10
C ALA A 176 0.40 16.53 9.79
N PRO A 177 0.87 17.58 9.11
CA PRO A 177 1.72 17.40 7.95
C PRO A 177 3.08 16.82 8.36
N PRO A 178 3.79 16.16 7.44
CA PRO A 178 5.17 15.74 7.65
C PRO A 178 6.07 16.91 8.07
N LYS A 179 6.92 16.67 9.07
CA LYS A 179 7.93 17.61 9.57
C LYS A 179 9.32 17.21 9.09
N THR A 180 9.67 15.93 9.18
CA THR A 180 10.97 15.41 8.74
C THR A 180 10.80 14.09 8.03
N LEU A 181 11.61 13.86 7.00
CA LEU A 181 11.75 12.59 6.31
C LEU A 181 13.17 12.06 6.54
N ARG A 182 13.28 10.78 6.93
CA ARG A 182 14.57 10.09 7.07
C ARG A 182 14.58 8.81 6.25
N LEU A 183 15.69 8.56 5.57
CA LEU A 183 15.96 7.39 4.77
C LEU A 183 17.22 6.71 5.31
N ASN A 184 17.13 5.45 5.73
CA ASN A 184 18.22 4.71 6.39
C ASN A 184 18.90 5.53 7.50
N GLY A 185 18.08 6.19 8.34
CA GLY A 185 18.53 7.04 9.45
C GLY A 185 19.03 8.43 9.05
N ARG A 186 19.29 8.70 7.76
CA ARG A 186 19.76 9.99 7.26
C ARG A 186 18.58 10.92 6.97
N GLU A 187 18.67 12.16 7.44
CA GLU A 187 17.66 13.16 7.15
C GLU A 187 17.71 13.60 5.68
N VAL A 188 16.54 13.66 5.05
CA VAL A 188 16.39 14.17 3.69
C VAL A 188 16.37 15.69 3.77
N SER A 189 17.43 16.32 3.26
CA SER A 189 17.64 17.77 3.35
C SER A 189 16.54 18.58 2.65
N ARG A 190 15.92 18.02 1.61
CA ARG A 190 14.86 18.66 0.83
C ARG A 190 13.78 17.65 0.44
N PHE A 191 12.55 17.93 0.87
CA PHE A 191 11.37 17.22 0.38
C PHE A 191 10.18 18.16 0.19
N ALA A 192 9.33 17.84 -0.77
CA ALA A 192 8.07 18.52 -1.05
C ALA A 192 6.88 17.69 -0.53
N ILE A 193 5.82 18.39 -0.14
CA ILE A 193 4.52 17.78 0.18
C ILE A 193 3.57 18.09 -0.98
N LEU A 194 3.20 17.07 -1.73
CA LEU A 194 2.23 17.12 -2.82
C LEU A 194 0.85 16.77 -2.25
N ARG A 195 -0.02 17.77 -2.12
CA ARG A 195 -1.33 17.61 -1.48
C ARG A 195 -2.42 17.21 -2.45
N ALA A 196 -3.22 16.21 -2.08
CA ALA A 196 -4.38 15.82 -2.87
C ALA A 196 -5.50 16.87 -2.74
N PRO A 197 -6.26 17.15 -3.82
CA PRO A 197 -7.36 18.10 -3.76
C PRO A 197 -8.57 17.52 -3.01
N GLU A 198 -8.66 16.20 -2.90
CA GLU A 198 -9.79 15.48 -2.33
C GLU A 198 -9.58 15.16 -0.84
N ALA A 199 -10.61 15.43 -0.03
CA ALA A 199 -10.55 15.14 1.40
C ALA A 199 -10.42 13.63 1.66
N GLY A 200 -9.38 13.23 2.39
CA GLY A 200 -9.15 11.85 2.81
C GLY A 200 -8.37 10.98 1.82
N ALA A 201 -8.02 11.52 0.64
CA ALA A 201 -7.06 10.91 -0.28
C ALA A 201 -5.64 10.86 0.32
N TYR A 202 -4.75 10.09 -0.30
CA TYR A 202 -3.34 10.06 0.08
C TYR A 202 -2.63 11.30 -0.48
N ASP A 203 -1.89 11.98 0.40
CA ASP A 203 -0.87 12.94 -0.02
C ASP A 203 0.40 12.19 -0.43
N MET A 204 1.36 12.89 -1.04
CA MET A 204 2.64 12.32 -1.43
C MET A 204 3.80 13.20 -0.97
N LEU A 205 4.83 12.57 -0.40
CA LEU A 205 6.13 13.19 -0.23
C LEU A 205 6.98 12.93 -1.46
N SER A 206 7.74 13.93 -1.89
CA SER A 206 8.81 13.76 -2.86
C SER A 206 10.11 14.27 -2.27
N GLY A 207 11.15 13.44 -2.20
CA GLY A 207 12.43 13.82 -1.60
C GLY A 207 13.61 13.20 -2.33
N ASP A 208 14.76 13.86 -2.19
CA ASP A 208 16.02 13.38 -2.75
C ASP A 208 16.58 12.24 -1.89
N VAL A 209 17.12 11.21 -2.53
CA VAL A 209 17.77 10.10 -1.84
C VAL A 209 19.21 10.52 -1.49
N PRO A 210 19.60 10.58 -0.19
CA PRO A 210 20.88 11.14 0.23
C PRO A 210 22.07 10.16 0.12
N PHE A 211 21.92 9.12 -0.68
CA PHE A 211 22.92 8.07 -0.92
C PHE A 211 22.61 7.35 -2.24
N ALA A 212 23.59 6.63 -2.76
CA ALA A 212 23.36 5.75 -3.91
C ALA A 212 22.42 4.61 -3.51
N LEU A 213 21.35 4.43 -4.29
CA LEU A 213 20.36 3.38 -4.11
C LEU A 213 20.28 2.57 -5.41
N SER A 214 20.12 1.26 -5.28
CA SER A 214 20.00 0.32 -6.39
C SER A 214 18.80 -0.58 -6.20
N VAL A 215 18.43 -1.30 -7.25
CA VAL A 215 17.43 -2.38 -7.16
C VAL A 215 17.79 -3.37 -6.06
N GLY A 216 16.78 -3.83 -5.31
CA GLY A 216 16.95 -4.78 -4.21
C GLY A 216 17.55 -4.19 -2.93
N ALA A 217 18.08 -2.96 -2.93
CA ALA A 217 18.63 -2.36 -1.72
C ALA A 217 17.52 -2.12 -0.66
N PRO A 218 17.76 -2.48 0.62
CA PRO A 218 16.82 -2.18 1.69
C PRO A 218 16.75 -0.68 1.98
N LEU A 219 15.53 -0.18 2.12
CA LEU A 219 15.23 1.21 2.45
C LEU A 219 14.29 1.29 3.65
N TYR A 220 14.84 1.70 4.77
CA TYR A 220 14.11 2.13 5.94
C TYR A 220 13.63 3.58 5.75
N VAL A 221 12.32 3.76 5.71
CA VAL A 221 11.66 5.07 5.63
C VAL A 221 11.10 5.40 7.01
N ASN A 222 11.39 6.61 7.49
CA ASN A 222 10.77 7.16 8.70
C ASN A 222 10.27 8.59 8.42
N VAL A 223 8.96 8.80 8.56
CA VAL A 223 8.32 10.10 8.46
C VAL A 223 7.89 10.52 9.85
N VAL A 224 8.42 11.65 10.34
CA VAL A 224 7.98 12.29 11.58
C VAL A 224 7.04 13.43 11.23
N PHE A 225 5.87 13.48 11.85
CA PHE A 225 4.86 14.50 11.62
C PHE A 225 4.96 15.63 12.64
N LYS A 226 4.27 16.76 12.37
CA LYS A 226 4.29 17.93 13.28
C LYS A 226 3.75 17.64 14.68
N ASP A 227 2.85 16.67 14.83
CA ASP A 227 2.32 16.19 16.12
C ASP A 227 3.26 15.17 16.81
N THR A 228 4.49 15.01 16.31
CA THR A 228 5.53 14.05 16.77
C THR A 228 5.23 12.57 16.52
N SER A 229 4.06 12.24 15.96
CA SER A 229 3.77 10.89 15.50
C SER A 229 4.76 10.48 14.40
N GLN A 230 4.92 9.16 14.20
CA GLN A 230 5.85 8.61 13.21
C GLN A 230 5.17 7.51 12.39
N ALA A 231 5.43 7.50 11.09
CA ALA A 231 5.10 6.38 10.21
C ALA A 231 6.41 5.80 9.64
N ARG A 232 6.52 4.47 9.64
CA ARG A 232 7.75 3.75 9.32
C ARG A 232 7.49 2.64 8.33
N ALA A 233 8.47 2.31 7.51
CA ALA A 233 8.44 1.13 6.65
C ALA A 233 9.87 0.67 6.34
N LEU A 234 10.03 -0.63 6.11
CA LEU A 234 11.23 -1.19 5.50
C LEU A 234 10.79 -1.92 4.23
N VAL A 235 11.25 -1.43 3.08
CA VAL A 235 10.97 -1.98 1.75
C VAL A 235 12.28 -2.24 1.02
N ARG A 236 12.26 -3.05 -0.03
CA ARG A 236 13.38 -3.15 -0.98
C ARG A 236 13.08 -2.34 -2.23
N ALA A 237 14.10 -1.65 -2.74
CA ALA A 237 13.91 -0.65 -3.78
C ALA A 237 13.68 -1.29 -5.16
N LEU A 238 12.64 -0.82 -5.87
CA LEU A 238 12.30 -1.23 -7.23
C LEU A 238 11.94 0.02 -8.05
N SER A 239 12.70 0.31 -9.10
CA SER A 239 12.39 1.38 -10.04
C SER A 239 11.80 0.79 -11.31
N GLY A 240 10.69 1.37 -11.77
CA GLY A 240 10.07 0.97 -13.03
C GLY A 240 8.96 -0.05 -12.89
N ILE A 241 8.51 -0.51 -14.05
CA ILE A 241 7.53 -1.56 -14.27
C ILE A 241 8.30 -2.77 -14.79
N VAL A 242 8.28 -3.87 -14.04
CA VAL A 242 8.92 -5.12 -14.43
C VAL A 242 8.02 -5.89 -15.38
N LEU A 243 8.54 -6.27 -16.54
CA LEU A 243 7.82 -7.04 -17.55
C LEU A 243 8.46 -8.42 -17.67
N ASP A 244 7.72 -9.48 -17.34
CA ASP A 244 8.24 -10.84 -17.29
C ASP A 244 7.18 -11.85 -17.78
N ALA A 245 7.58 -13.11 -18.02
CA ALA A 245 6.62 -14.18 -18.27
C ALA A 245 7.05 -15.52 -17.67
N TYR A 246 6.06 -16.34 -17.31
CA TYR A 246 6.24 -17.70 -16.82
C TYR A 246 6.56 -18.68 -17.94
N SER A 247 7.25 -19.76 -17.55
CA SER A 247 7.37 -20.99 -18.33
C SER A 247 8.01 -20.82 -19.71
N ILE A 248 8.80 -19.77 -19.91
CA ILE A 248 9.60 -19.62 -21.13
C ILE A 248 10.67 -20.71 -21.17
N PRO A 249 10.67 -21.61 -22.17
CA PRO A 249 11.74 -22.58 -22.31
C PRO A 249 13.08 -21.86 -22.46
N GLU A 250 14.12 -22.33 -21.79
CA GLU A 250 15.41 -21.61 -21.74
C GLU A 250 15.99 -21.35 -23.14
N LYS A 251 15.84 -22.32 -24.05
CA LYS A 251 16.24 -22.20 -25.46
C LYS A 251 15.49 -21.10 -26.24
N GLU A 252 14.33 -20.68 -25.77
CA GLU A 252 13.47 -19.67 -26.43
C GLU A 252 13.49 -18.32 -25.71
N ARG A 253 14.04 -18.25 -24.49
CA ARG A 253 14.04 -17.07 -23.62
C ARG A 253 14.45 -15.80 -24.34
N ALA A 254 15.63 -15.79 -24.97
CA ALA A 254 16.13 -14.60 -25.67
C ALA A 254 15.18 -14.12 -26.79
N LYS A 255 14.63 -15.05 -27.59
CA LYS A 255 13.72 -14.73 -28.69
C LYS A 255 12.42 -14.14 -28.17
N VAL A 256 11.84 -14.77 -27.16
CA VAL A 256 10.54 -14.38 -26.58
C VAL A 256 10.67 -13.05 -25.84
N THR A 257 11.72 -12.90 -25.04
CA THR A 257 12.03 -11.64 -24.36
C THR A 257 12.13 -10.49 -25.37
N ALA A 258 12.86 -10.68 -26.47
CA ALA A 258 12.98 -9.66 -27.52
C ALA A 258 11.65 -9.38 -28.23
N GLN A 259 10.89 -10.43 -28.57
CA GLN A 259 9.62 -10.31 -29.29
C GLN A 259 8.58 -9.53 -28.50
N PHE A 260 8.50 -9.74 -27.18
CA PHE A 260 7.47 -9.16 -26.34
C PHE A 260 7.95 -7.98 -25.48
N GLY A 261 9.22 -7.56 -25.63
CA GLY A 261 9.80 -6.48 -24.82
C GLY A 261 9.83 -6.80 -23.33
N LEU A 262 10.08 -8.07 -22.97
CA LEU A 262 10.25 -8.49 -21.58
C LEU A 262 11.67 -8.15 -21.09
N GLU A 263 11.89 -8.22 -19.79
CA GLU A 263 13.23 -8.12 -19.20
C GLU A 263 14.00 -9.44 -19.39
N ALA A 264 15.25 -9.35 -19.84
CA ALA A 264 16.13 -10.52 -19.93
C ALA A 264 16.48 -11.06 -18.54
N GLU A 265 16.71 -10.14 -17.60
CA GLU A 265 17.00 -10.41 -16.20
C GLU A 265 16.01 -9.63 -15.32
N PRO A 266 14.79 -10.15 -15.10
CA PRO A 266 13.79 -9.45 -14.33
C PRO A 266 14.28 -9.11 -12.92
N ALA A 267 14.00 -7.89 -12.48
CA ALA A 267 14.30 -7.43 -11.11
C ALA A 267 13.49 -8.17 -10.02
N LEU A 268 12.52 -9.00 -10.42
CA LEU A 268 11.67 -9.78 -9.55
C LEU A 268 11.97 -11.27 -9.73
N SER A 269 12.03 -12.01 -8.64
CA SER A 269 12.19 -13.46 -8.66
C SER A 269 11.15 -14.14 -7.79
N GLY A 270 10.43 -15.07 -8.40
CA GLY A 270 9.33 -15.78 -7.76
C GLY A 270 9.86 -16.90 -6.88
N PHE A 271 9.19 -17.12 -5.76
CA PHE A 271 9.40 -18.30 -4.92
C PHE A 271 8.03 -18.96 -4.62
N GLY A 272 8.03 -20.13 -3.98
CA GLY A 272 6.83 -20.96 -3.80
C GLY A 272 6.57 -21.93 -4.96
N VAL A 273 7.36 -21.86 -6.04
CA VAL A 273 7.23 -22.74 -7.23
C VAL A 273 7.59 -24.20 -6.91
N SER A 274 8.49 -24.41 -5.95
CA SER A 274 8.85 -25.72 -5.37
C SER A 274 7.66 -26.50 -4.82
N TRP A 275 6.59 -25.82 -4.42
CA TRP A 275 5.36 -26.42 -3.87
C TRP A 275 4.36 -26.80 -4.96
N GLY A 276 4.69 -26.58 -6.24
CA GLY A 276 3.84 -26.96 -7.36
C GLY A 276 2.55 -26.14 -7.50
N GLY A 277 2.46 -24.96 -6.89
CA GLY A 277 1.25 -24.14 -6.98
C GLY A 277 1.25 -22.87 -6.13
N ASP A 278 0.07 -22.25 -6.06
CA ASP A 278 -0.21 -21.10 -5.21
C ASP A 278 -0.33 -21.50 -3.73
N VAL A 279 0.38 -20.78 -2.85
CA VAL A 279 0.33 -20.97 -1.39
C VAL A 279 -1.09 -20.86 -0.83
N ALA A 280 -1.94 -20.04 -1.45
CA ALA A 280 -3.33 -19.91 -1.02
C ALA A 280 -4.14 -21.18 -1.32
N CYS A 281 -3.91 -21.80 -2.49
CA CYS A 281 -4.49 -23.10 -2.82
C CYS A 281 -4.00 -24.20 -1.86
N TYR A 282 -2.71 -24.23 -1.55
CA TYR A 282 -2.12 -25.23 -0.65
C TYR A 282 -2.73 -25.17 0.75
N ASP A 283 -2.74 -24.00 1.37
CA ASP A 283 -3.35 -23.80 2.69
C ASP A 283 -4.86 -24.09 2.69
N SER A 284 -5.54 -23.75 1.61
CA SER A 284 -6.99 -23.98 1.47
C SER A 284 -7.31 -25.47 1.36
N ALA A 285 -6.57 -26.22 0.54
CA ALA A 285 -6.72 -27.66 0.42
C ALA A 285 -6.43 -28.37 1.76
N GLY A 286 -5.41 -27.91 2.49
CA GLY A 286 -5.04 -28.46 3.80
C GLY A 286 -5.90 -27.98 4.98
N ARG A 287 -6.76 -26.97 4.78
CA ARG A 287 -7.52 -26.27 5.83
C ARG A 287 -6.65 -25.77 6.99
N ALA A 288 -5.39 -25.46 6.73
CA ALA A 288 -4.39 -25.12 7.73
C ALA A 288 -3.76 -23.76 7.39
N ARG A 289 -4.34 -22.69 7.96
CA ARG A 289 -3.87 -21.32 7.73
C ARG A 289 -2.43 -21.15 8.20
N GLY A 290 -1.56 -20.73 7.30
CA GLY A 290 -0.16 -20.47 7.57
C GLY A 290 0.74 -21.70 7.52
N ALA A 291 0.23 -22.88 7.13
CA ALA A 291 1.01 -24.11 7.11
C ALA A 291 2.23 -24.02 6.18
N ALA A 292 2.13 -23.28 5.07
CA ALA A 292 3.24 -23.06 4.15
C ALA A 292 4.25 -21.99 4.62
N SER A 293 3.95 -21.21 5.67
CA SER A 293 4.72 -20.00 6.01
C SER A 293 6.20 -20.26 6.26
N ALA A 294 6.55 -21.35 6.95
CA ALA A 294 7.94 -21.66 7.27
C ALA A 294 8.79 -21.94 6.03
N GLY A 295 8.27 -22.77 5.10
CA GLY A 295 8.93 -23.07 3.83
C GLY A 295 9.08 -21.81 2.97
N ILE A 296 8.04 -21.00 2.91
CA ILE A 296 8.02 -19.73 2.18
C ILE A 296 9.03 -18.72 2.76
N ILE A 297 9.13 -18.58 4.07
CA ILE A 297 10.15 -17.73 4.71
C ILE A 297 11.56 -18.24 4.37
N ALA A 298 11.79 -19.56 4.41
CA ALA A 298 13.08 -20.15 4.10
C ALA A 298 13.49 -19.92 2.64
N GLU A 299 12.58 -20.14 1.68
CA GLU A 299 12.83 -19.89 0.25
C GLU A 299 13.09 -18.41 -0.03
N ARG A 300 12.28 -17.52 0.56
CA ARG A 300 12.47 -16.07 0.44
C ARG A 300 13.85 -15.65 0.92
N LEU A 301 14.31 -16.20 2.05
CA LEU A 301 15.63 -15.93 2.60
C LEU A 301 16.76 -16.52 1.74
N ALA A 302 16.58 -17.73 1.21
CA ALA A 302 17.54 -18.35 0.29
C ALA A 302 17.70 -17.50 -0.98
N LEU A 303 16.58 -17.05 -1.56
CA LEU A 303 16.56 -16.16 -2.71
C LEU A 303 17.25 -14.82 -2.41
N TYR A 304 16.94 -14.19 -1.27
CA TYR A 304 17.61 -12.95 -0.86
C TYR A 304 19.14 -13.11 -0.76
N ARG A 305 19.61 -14.25 -0.23
CA ARG A 305 21.05 -14.53 -0.11
C ARG A 305 21.71 -14.77 -1.47
N ALA A 306 21.02 -15.45 -2.38
CA ALA A 306 21.54 -15.74 -3.73
C ALA A 306 21.50 -14.50 -4.64
N HIS A 307 20.45 -13.70 -4.53
CA HIS A 307 20.16 -12.55 -5.41
C HIS A 307 19.73 -11.32 -4.59
N PRO A 308 20.65 -10.70 -3.83
CA PRO A 308 20.35 -9.52 -3.00
C PRO A 308 20.04 -8.25 -3.82
N ASP A 309 20.18 -8.30 -5.13
CA ASP A 309 19.81 -7.29 -6.11
C ASP A 309 18.40 -7.51 -6.69
N LYS A 310 17.78 -8.67 -6.47
CA LYS A 310 16.42 -8.98 -6.95
C LYS A 310 15.41 -8.97 -5.80
N LEU A 311 14.18 -8.54 -6.08
CA LEU A 311 13.08 -8.61 -5.11
C LEU A 311 12.40 -9.98 -5.20
N SER A 312 12.17 -10.56 -4.04
CA SER A 312 11.39 -11.78 -3.88
C SER A 312 9.89 -11.46 -4.04
N PHE A 313 9.21 -12.18 -4.92
CA PHE A 313 7.76 -12.06 -5.03
C PHE A 313 7.05 -13.38 -4.76
N ILE A 314 5.85 -13.27 -4.21
CA ILE A 314 4.94 -14.39 -4.06
C ILE A 314 3.72 -14.18 -4.95
N HIS A 315 3.26 -15.27 -5.56
CA HIS A 315 2.09 -15.32 -6.41
C HIS A 315 0.84 -15.63 -5.57
N TYR A 316 -0.28 -14.96 -5.87
CA TYR A 316 -1.59 -15.25 -5.29
C TYR A 316 -2.65 -15.48 -6.36
N CYS A 317 -3.38 -16.59 -6.30
CA CYS A 317 -4.63 -16.79 -7.01
C CYS A 317 -5.82 -16.29 -6.17
N THR A 318 -6.95 -16.02 -6.87
CA THR A 318 -8.39 -16.32 -6.58
C THR A 318 -8.94 -16.80 -5.24
N ASP A 319 -8.30 -17.81 -4.70
CA ASP A 319 -8.96 -18.69 -3.76
C ASP A 319 -8.68 -18.20 -2.33
N PHE A 320 -9.73 -17.79 -1.60
CA PHE A 320 -9.70 -17.39 -0.16
C PHE A 320 -9.05 -16.03 0.23
N TYR A 321 -9.64 -14.92 -0.23
CA TYR A 321 -8.91 -13.66 -0.46
C TYR A 321 -8.38 -12.79 0.69
N PRO A 322 -9.12 -12.39 1.73
CA PRO A 322 -8.53 -11.36 2.60
C PRO A 322 -7.43 -11.87 3.56
N PRO A 323 -7.59 -13.02 4.26
CA PRO A 323 -6.64 -13.42 5.28
C PRO A 323 -5.29 -13.90 4.77
N LEU A 324 -5.30 -14.70 3.71
CA LEU A 324 -4.07 -15.31 3.18
C LEU A 324 -3.17 -14.23 2.58
N TRP A 325 -3.76 -13.20 1.96
CA TRP A 325 -3.01 -12.12 1.33
C TRP A 325 -2.31 -11.23 2.35
N ASN A 326 -2.96 -10.90 3.48
CA ASN A 326 -2.31 -10.13 4.54
C ASN A 326 -1.23 -10.94 5.25
N MET A 327 -1.44 -12.24 5.40
CA MET A 327 -0.47 -13.15 6.01
C MET A 327 0.77 -13.29 5.12
N TYR A 328 0.60 -13.74 3.88
CA TYR A 328 1.72 -14.03 2.99
C TYR A 328 2.34 -12.76 2.37
N GLY A 329 1.56 -11.68 2.21
CA GLY A 329 2.03 -10.41 1.64
C GLY A 329 3.01 -9.67 2.53
N ALA A 330 3.05 -10.02 3.80
CA ALA A 330 4.05 -9.53 4.72
C ALA A 330 5.36 -10.34 4.70
N ILE A 331 5.44 -11.46 3.98
CA ILE A 331 6.64 -12.29 3.90
C ILE A 331 7.58 -11.84 2.78
N ALA A 332 7.02 -11.58 1.60
CA ALA A 332 7.76 -11.22 0.39
C ALA A 332 8.17 -9.74 0.34
N ASP A 333 9.00 -9.39 -0.65
CA ASP A 333 9.27 -7.99 -1.01
C ASP A 333 8.11 -7.37 -1.80
N THR A 334 7.39 -8.19 -2.55
CA THR A 334 6.22 -7.81 -3.35
C THR A 334 5.29 -8.99 -3.54
N ALA A 335 4.06 -8.72 -3.96
CA ALA A 335 3.11 -9.75 -4.38
C ALA A 335 2.72 -9.56 -5.84
N MET A 336 2.50 -10.67 -6.52
CA MET A 336 1.94 -10.74 -7.86
C MET A 336 0.53 -11.32 -7.77
N ALA A 337 -0.47 -10.47 -7.93
CA ALA A 337 -1.86 -10.88 -7.90
C ALA A 337 -2.29 -11.46 -9.25
N SER A 338 -2.88 -12.66 -9.22
CA SER A 338 -3.49 -13.32 -10.37
C SER A 338 -4.98 -13.58 -10.08
N PRO A 339 -5.87 -12.62 -10.37
CA PRO A 339 -7.25 -12.70 -9.93
C PRO A 339 -8.18 -13.66 -10.69
N TYR A 340 -7.76 -14.24 -11.82
CA TYR A 340 -8.47 -15.27 -12.57
C TYR A 340 -9.98 -15.03 -12.79
N CYS A 341 -10.41 -13.77 -12.92
CA CYS A 341 -11.84 -13.47 -12.91
C CYS A 341 -12.56 -13.95 -14.16
N LEU A 342 -11.89 -13.97 -15.31
CA LEU A 342 -12.47 -14.49 -16.55
C LEU A 342 -12.69 -16.01 -16.46
N SER A 343 -11.71 -16.73 -15.93
CA SER A 343 -11.68 -18.20 -15.93
C SER A 343 -12.40 -18.86 -14.76
N HIS A 344 -12.53 -18.20 -13.61
CA HIS A 344 -13.05 -18.82 -12.38
C HIS A 344 -14.27 -18.13 -11.78
N TRP A 345 -14.61 -16.91 -12.22
CA TRP A 345 -15.73 -16.17 -11.60
C TRP A 345 -17.08 -16.59 -12.16
N GLN A 346 -18.12 -16.54 -11.31
CA GLN A 346 -19.48 -16.95 -11.69
C GLN A 346 -20.10 -15.97 -12.69
N ASP A 347 -19.99 -14.66 -12.42
CA ASP A 347 -20.49 -13.61 -13.31
C ASP A 347 -19.36 -13.05 -14.17
N VAL A 348 -19.31 -13.52 -15.42
CA VAL A 348 -18.28 -13.07 -16.38
C VAL A 348 -18.67 -11.77 -17.06
N SER A 349 -19.95 -11.39 -17.06
CA SER A 349 -20.39 -10.17 -17.74
C SER A 349 -19.73 -8.89 -17.20
N ARG A 350 -19.23 -8.95 -15.96
CA ARG A 350 -18.49 -7.87 -15.28
C ARG A 350 -17.11 -8.31 -14.77
N TRP A 351 -16.48 -9.32 -15.40
CA TRP A 351 -15.23 -9.89 -14.90
C TRP A 351 -14.09 -8.88 -14.79
N LEU A 352 -14.00 -7.88 -15.69
CA LEU A 352 -12.97 -6.83 -15.62
C LEU A 352 -13.11 -5.99 -14.34
N ASP A 353 -14.33 -5.77 -13.85
CA ASP A 353 -14.56 -5.00 -12.62
C ASP A 353 -14.20 -5.81 -11.38
N ASN A 354 -14.44 -7.12 -11.42
CA ASN A 354 -14.04 -8.04 -10.37
C ASN A 354 -12.51 -8.14 -10.29
N GLU A 355 -11.85 -8.31 -11.45
CA GLU A 355 -10.39 -8.31 -11.59
C GLU A 355 -9.78 -7.04 -10.98
N GLU A 356 -10.35 -5.88 -11.33
CA GLU A 356 -9.95 -4.60 -10.78
C GLU A 356 -10.13 -4.53 -9.25
N GLY A 357 -11.25 -5.01 -8.73
CA GLY A 357 -11.50 -5.07 -7.28
C GLY A 357 -10.46 -5.92 -6.53
N PHE A 358 -9.90 -6.94 -7.19
CA PHE A 358 -8.82 -7.75 -6.65
C PHE A 358 -7.45 -7.08 -6.75
N MET A 359 -7.16 -6.33 -7.82
CA MET A 359 -5.97 -5.47 -7.89
C MET A 359 -5.90 -4.52 -6.69
N ASP A 360 -7.05 -3.96 -6.30
CA ASP A 360 -7.15 -3.09 -5.14
C ASP A 360 -6.85 -3.79 -3.81
N LYS A 361 -7.29 -5.05 -3.65
CA LYS A 361 -6.95 -5.85 -2.47
C LYS A 361 -5.45 -6.17 -2.44
N ALA A 362 -4.86 -6.45 -3.59
CA ALA A 362 -3.44 -6.81 -3.73
C ALA A 362 -2.56 -5.64 -3.30
N ARG A 363 -2.86 -4.47 -3.87
CA ARG A 363 -2.22 -3.22 -3.50
C ARG A 363 -2.36 -2.91 -2.01
N ARG A 364 -3.50 -3.24 -1.39
CA ARG A 364 -3.71 -2.99 0.04
C ARG A 364 -2.98 -3.99 0.94
N SER A 365 -2.85 -5.26 0.56
CA SER A 365 -2.16 -6.27 1.36
C SER A 365 -0.64 -6.10 1.36
N THR A 366 -0.07 -5.57 0.28
CA THR A 366 1.37 -5.33 0.19
C THR A 366 1.83 -4.01 0.80
N GLN A 367 0.93 -3.11 1.23
CA GLN A 367 1.32 -1.75 1.63
C GLN A 367 2.41 -1.74 2.71
N PRO A 368 3.43 -0.87 2.58
CA PRO A 368 3.65 0.10 1.49
C PRO A 368 4.58 -0.42 0.37
N ALA A 369 4.83 -1.72 0.30
CA ALA A 369 5.71 -2.35 -0.69
C ALA A 369 5.07 -2.35 -2.09
N PRO A 370 5.87 -2.46 -3.17
CA PRO A 370 5.35 -2.59 -4.52
C PRO A 370 4.44 -3.83 -4.67
N TRP A 371 3.59 -3.82 -5.68
CA TRP A 371 2.76 -4.95 -6.07
C TRP A 371 2.80 -5.12 -7.59
N GLY A 372 2.47 -6.31 -8.07
CA GLY A 372 2.36 -6.61 -9.50
C GLY A 372 1.09 -7.40 -9.84
N TRP A 373 0.84 -7.51 -11.13
CA TRP A 373 -0.36 -8.14 -11.69
C TRP A 373 0.02 -9.23 -12.69
N ILE A 374 -0.74 -10.30 -12.67
CA ILE A 374 -0.69 -11.39 -13.62
C ILE A 374 -2.06 -11.43 -14.31
N PRO A 375 -2.15 -11.14 -15.63
CA PRO A 375 -3.39 -11.28 -16.37
C PRO A 375 -3.86 -12.74 -16.41
N ASP A 376 -5.19 -12.92 -16.42
CA ASP A 376 -5.79 -14.24 -16.63
C ASP A 376 -5.37 -14.83 -17.98
N ALA A 377 -4.86 -16.06 -17.95
CA ALA A 377 -4.42 -16.82 -19.11
C ALA A 377 -5.17 -18.16 -19.26
N PHE A 378 -6.14 -18.46 -18.41
CA PHE A 378 -6.78 -19.77 -18.37
C PHE A 378 -8.00 -19.82 -19.29
N ARG A 379 -8.11 -20.88 -20.10
CA ARG A 379 -9.26 -21.11 -21.00
C ARG A 379 -10.34 -21.99 -20.36
N ARG A 380 -10.49 -21.95 -19.03
CA ARG A 380 -11.41 -22.86 -18.30
C ARG A 380 -12.87 -22.72 -18.72
N LYS A 381 -13.29 -21.52 -19.14
CA LYS A 381 -14.67 -21.22 -19.54
C LYS A 381 -14.89 -21.07 -21.05
N ALA A 382 -13.91 -21.48 -21.87
CA ALA A 382 -13.93 -21.61 -23.35
C ALA A 382 -13.25 -20.50 -24.19
N ARG A 383 -12.78 -19.39 -23.61
CA ARG A 383 -11.95 -18.39 -24.32
C ARG A 383 -10.79 -17.83 -23.51
N PHE A 384 -9.84 -17.20 -24.20
CA PHE A 384 -8.81 -16.35 -23.60
C PHE A 384 -9.30 -14.92 -23.40
N MET A 385 -8.54 -14.16 -22.60
CA MET A 385 -8.62 -12.71 -22.56
C MET A 385 -8.43 -12.14 -23.97
N GLU A 386 -9.26 -11.17 -24.33
CA GLU A 386 -9.15 -10.50 -25.62
C GLU A 386 -8.13 -9.35 -25.60
N PRO A 387 -7.54 -9.01 -26.76
CA PRO A 387 -6.55 -7.94 -26.87
C PRO A 387 -6.95 -6.62 -26.17
N GLU A 388 -8.20 -6.19 -26.36
CA GLU A 388 -8.66 -4.92 -25.79
C GLU A 388 -8.96 -5.02 -24.28
N GLU A 389 -9.41 -6.19 -23.79
CA GLU A 389 -9.54 -6.44 -22.36
C GLU A 389 -8.18 -6.35 -21.66
N LEU A 390 -7.13 -6.92 -22.28
CA LEU A 390 -5.75 -6.81 -21.79
C LEU A 390 -5.29 -5.35 -21.74
N ARG A 391 -5.49 -4.58 -22.82
CA ARG A 391 -5.07 -3.16 -22.86
C ARG A 391 -5.75 -2.36 -21.74
N VAL A 392 -7.06 -2.51 -21.56
CA VAL A 392 -7.80 -1.85 -20.47
C VAL A 392 -7.21 -2.22 -19.11
N LEU A 393 -7.06 -3.52 -18.82
CA LEU A 393 -6.62 -3.98 -17.50
C LEU A 393 -5.16 -3.63 -17.20
N ALA A 394 -4.27 -3.68 -18.19
CA ALA A 394 -2.87 -3.28 -18.02
C ALA A 394 -2.76 -1.81 -17.60
N TRP A 395 -3.47 -0.91 -18.30
CA TRP A 395 -3.46 0.51 -17.97
C TRP A 395 -4.18 0.82 -16.66
N VAL A 396 -5.25 0.08 -16.32
CA VAL A 396 -5.90 0.17 -15.00
C VAL A 396 -4.96 -0.27 -13.89
N ALA A 397 -4.24 -1.38 -14.06
CA ALA A 397 -3.26 -1.87 -13.09
C ALA A 397 -2.15 -0.81 -12.86
N LEU A 398 -1.61 -0.24 -13.93
CA LEU A 398 -0.61 0.83 -13.86
C LEU A 398 -1.15 2.09 -13.16
N ALA A 399 -2.37 2.53 -13.49
CA ALA A 399 -3.02 3.65 -12.81
C ALA A 399 -3.26 3.36 -11.32
N LYS A 400 -3.42 2.09 -10.93
CA LYS A 400 -3.44 1.62 -9.54
C LYS A 400 -2.04 1.44 -8.93
N GLY A 401 -0.98 1.87 -9.60
CA GLY A 401 0.39 1.84 -9.08
C GLY A 401 1.06 0.47 -9.15
N CYS A 402 0.60 -0.42 -10.03
CA CYS A 402 1.28 -1.68 -10.32
C CYS A 402 2.75 -1.43 -10.74
N LYS A 403 3.67 -2.28 -10.27
CA LYS A 403 5.12 -2.21 -10.53
C LYS A 403 5.66 -3.44 -11.26
N GLY A 404 4.79 -4.34 -11.69
CA GLY A 404 5.18 -5.38 -12.62
C GLY A 404 3.99 -6.11 -13.23
N ILE A 405 4.10 -6.46 -14.50
CA ILE A 405 3.13 -7.29 -15.21
C ILE A 405 3.86 -8.58 -15.60
N LYS A 406 3.31 -9.72 -15.16
CA LYS A 406 3.90 -11.03 -15.46
C LYS A 406 2.91 -11.92 -16.19
N TYR A 407 3.27 -12.32 -17.41
CA TYR A 407 2.38 -13.06 -18.31
C TYR A 407 2.58 -14.58 -18.20
N PHE A 408 1.61 -15.39 -18.62
CA PHE A 408 1.80 -16.84 -18.81
C PHE A 408 2.14 -17.12 -20.28
N ALA A 409 3.42 -17.42 -20.58
CA ALA A 409 3.87 -17.57 -21.96
C ALA A 409 3.67 -18.98 -22.53
N TRP A 410 3.85 -20.03 -21.70
CA TRP A 410 3.56 -21.42 -22.04
C TRP A 410 3.01 -22.15 -20.82
N HIS A 411 2.22 -23.22 -21.01
CA HIS A 411 1.93 -24.14 -19.92
C HIS A 411 1.88 -25.60 -20.39
N PRO A 412 3.02 -26.23 -20.71
CA PRO A 412 3.04 -27.62 -21.13
C PRO A 412 2.62 -28.51 -19.95
N GLY A 413 1.47 -29.19 -20.07
CA GLY A 413 1.10 -30.29 -19.17
C GLY A 413 -0.17 -30.11 -18.33
N LEU A 414 -0.93 -29.01 -18.46
CA LEU A 414 -2.26 -28.90 -17.85
C LEU A 414 -3.33 -28.71 -18.94
N PRO A 415 -4.29 -29.65 -19.11
CA PRO A 415 -5.34 -29.50 -20.10
C PRO A 415 -6.15 -28.22 -19.82
N ASN A 416 -6.41 -27.43 -20.87
CA ASN A 416 -7.07 -26.11 -20.84
C ASN A 416 -6.24 -24.95 -20.26
N GLN A 417 -4.92 -25.12 -20.15
CA GLN A 417 -3.97 -24.03 -19.89
C GLN A 417 -3.10 -23.84 -21.11
N ALA A 418 -3.27 -22.70 -21.75
CA ALA A 418 -2.55 -22.33 -22.94
C ALA A 418 -1.96 -20.95 -22.71
N GLY A 419 -0.73 -20.75 -23.18
CA GLY A 419 -0.04 -19.47 -23.04
C GLY A 419 -0.60 -18.44 -24.01
N PHE A 420 -0.18 -17.19 -23.86
CA PHE A 420 -0.50 -16.18 -24.87
C PHE A 420 0.15 -16.48 -26.24
N ASP A 421 1.10 -17.41 -26.31
CA ASP A 421 1.73 -17.86 -27.56
C ASP A 421 0.74 -18.56 -28.51
N GLU A 422 -0.31 -19.17 -27.97
CA GLU A 422 -1.38 -19.81 -28.73
C GLU A 422 -2.44 -18.81 -29.25
N CYS A 423 -2.37 -17.53 -28.84
CA CYS A 423 -3.30 -16.49 -29.26
C CYS A 423 -2.55 -15.29 -29.89
N PRO A 424 -2.30 -15.31 -31.22
CA PRO A 424 -1.48 -14.30 -31.89
C PRO A 424 -1.95 -12.85 -31.68
N LEU A 425 -3.27 -12.62 -31.63
CA LEU A 425 -3.83 -11.29 -31.41
C LEU A 425 -3.55 -10.78 -29.99
N LEU A 426 -3.63 -11.65 -28.98
CA LEU A 426 -3.26 -11.31 -27.60
C LEU A 426 -1.76 -11.07 -27.49
N ALA A 427 -0.95 -11.92 -28.11
CA ALA A 427 0.51 -11.79 -28.18
C ALA A 427 0.93 -10.41 -28.75
N ASN A 428 0.28 -9.96 -29.83
CA ASN A 428 0.51 -8.64 -30.41
C ASN A 428 0.15 -7.50 -29.44
N ALA A 429 -0.99 -7.61 -28.75
CA ALA A 429 -1.39 -6.60 -27.76
C ALA A 429 -0.40 -6.53 -26.58
N ILE A 430 0.13 -7.67 -26.11
CA ILE A 430 1.20 -7.72 -25.10
C ILE A 430 2.42 -6.94 -25.59
N ALA A 431 2.90 -7.23 -26.80
CA ALA A 431 4.07 -6.56 -27.36
C ALA A 431 3.88 -5.03 -27.49
N GLU A 432 2.70 -4.58 -27.93
CA GLU A 432 2.35 -3.16 -28.05
C GLU A 432 2.30 -2.44 -26.69
N VAL A 433 1.64 -3.06 -25.71
CA VAL A 433 1.54 -2.53 -24.34
C VAL A 433 2.93 -2.43 -23.73
N ASN A 434 3.72 -3.50 -23.80
CA ASN A 434 5.07 -3.55 -23.24
C ASN A 434 5.99 -2.52 -23.88
N LYS A 435 5.96 -2.39 -25.22
CA LYS A 435 6.71 -1.35 -25.93
C LYS A 435 6.36 0.05 -25.41
N THR A 436 5.08 0.32 -25.20
CA THR A 436 4.64 1.62 -24.68
C THR A 436 5.09 1.84 -23.24
N ILE A 437 4.99 0.82 -22.38
CA ILE A 437 5.48 0.87 -21.00
C ILE A 437 6.98 1.19 -20.96
N VAL A 438 7.80 0.48 -21.74
CA VAL A 438 9.25 0.68 -21.81
C VAL A 438 9.58 2.11 -22.26
N LEU A 439 8.88 2.64 -23.27
CA LEU A 439 9.07 4.01 -23.74
C LEU A 439 8.69 5.05 -22.68
N LYS A 440 7.68 4.77 -21.86
CA LYS A 440 7.16 5.68 -20.83
C LYS A 440 7.68 5.40 -19.42
N GLN A 441 8.66 4.50 -19.26
CA GLN A 441 9.17 4.01 -17.98
C GLN A 441 9.58 5.14 -17.01
N ALA A 442 10.14 6.24 -17.53
CA ALA A 442 10.55 7.38 -16.70
C ALA A 442 9.38 8.02 -15.93
N ARG A 443 8.18 8.05 -16.53
CA ARG A 443 6.93 8.57 -15.95
C ARG A 443 6.15 7.48 -15.19
N LEU A 444 6.31 6.21 -15.57
CA LEU A 444 5.61 5.09 -14.91
C LEU A 444 6.31 4.60 -13.64
N ALA A 445 7.64 4.69 -13.57
CA ALA A 445 8.43 4.28 -12.41
C ALA A 445 7.95 4.92 -11.09
N PRO A 446 7.78 6.25 -10.98
CA PRO A 446 7.32 6.89 -9.75
C PRO A 446 5.79 6.88 -9.55
N LEU A 447 5.03 6.31 -10.49
CA LEU A 447 3.57 6.43 -10.53
C LEU A 447 2.89 5.79 -9.30
N LEU A 448 2.09 6.55 -8.56
CA LEU A 448 1.31 6.08 -7.40
C LEU A 448 -0.15 6.55 -7.46
N PRO A 449 -1.13 5.73 -7.02
CA PRO A 449 -2.56 5.97 -7.22
C PRO A 449 -3.16 6.92 -6.17
N VAL A 450 -3.74 8.03 -6.58
CA VAL A 450 -4.22 9.08 -5.66
C VAL A 450 -5.71 8.98 -5.41
N SER A 451 -6.50 8.90 -6.49
CA SER A 451 -7.95 8.86 -6.40
C SER A 451 -8.59 8.05 -7.51
N GLU A 452 -9.83 7.67 -7.25
CA GLU A 452 -10.71 6.96 -8.17
C GLU A 452 -12.11 7.52 -7.98
N ARG A 453 -12.77 7.87 -9.08
CA ARG A 453 -14.14 8.39 -9.05
C ARG A 453 -14.92 7.93 -10.26
N LEU A 454 -16.23 8.08 -10.17
CA LEU A 454 -17.18 7.71 -11.22
C LEU A 454 -17.89 8.96 -11.73
N GLU A 455 -17.98 9.11 -13.05
CA GLU A 455 -18.83 10.07 -13.74
C GLU A 455 -20.03 9.35 -14.37
N GLY A 456 -21.24 9.78 -14.00
CA GLY A 456 -22.47 9.14 -14.46
C GLY A 456 -22.83 7.89 -13.67
N ASN A 457 -23.49 6.94 -14.33
CA ASN A 457 -24.03 5.73 -13.71
C ASN A 457 -22.93 4.66 -13.49
N PRO A 458 -22.96 3.87 -12.39
CA PRO A 458 -21.91 2.86 -12.10
C PRO A 458 -21.74 1.76 -13.14
N GLN A 459 -22.79 1.43 -13.90
CA GLN A 459 -22.77 0.38 -14.90
C GLN A 459 -22.39 0.89 -16.28
N THR A 460 -22.73 2.13 -16.64
CA THR A 460 -22.60 2.67 -18.01
C THR A 460 -21.82 3.98 -18.09
N GLY A 461 -21.26 4.45 -16.98
CA GLY A 461 -20.53 5.71 -16.85
C GLY A 461 -19.08 5.65 -17.28
N ILE A 462 -18.32 6.64 -16.84
CA ILE A 462 -16.88 6.73 -17.03
C ILE A 462 -16.22 6.67 -15.66
N LYS A 463 -15.30 5.73 -15.50
CA LYS A 463 -14.47 5.63 -14.31
C LYS A 463 -13.17 6.38 -14.54
N VAL A 464 -12.82 7.25 -13.60
CA VAL A 464 -11.65 8.14 -13.69
C VAL A 464 -10.66 7.75 -12.60
N TYR A 465 -9.46 7.35 -13.01
CA TYR A 465 -8.34 7.05 -12.12
C TYR A 465 -7.33 8.16 -12.20
N THR A 466 -6.85 8.61 -11.05
CA THR A 466 -5.80 9.61 -10.95
C THR A 466 -4.59 9.01 -10.27
N ALA A 467 -3.44 9.11 -10.92
CA ALA A 467 -2.16 8.69 -10.36
C ALA A 467 -1.10 9.76 -10.61
N TRP A 468 -0.15 9.90 -9.69
CA TRP A 468 0.91 10.89 -9.79
C TRP A 468 2.26 10.24 -10.00
N SER A 469 2.99 10.72 -10.99
CA SER A 469 4.36 10.37 -11.29
C SER A 469 5.31 11.21 -10.41
N GLY A 470 5.09 11.14 -9.09
CA GLY A 470 5.76 12.06 -8.19
C GLY A 470 5.38 13.52 -8.44
N ASP A 471 6.38 14.39 -8.53
CA ASP A 471 6.23 15.79 -8.89
C ASP A 471 6.44 16.07 -10.38
N GLN A 472 6.62 15.04 -11.22
CA GLN A 472 6.79 15.18 -12.67
C GLN A 472 5.47 15.43 -13.38
N GLY A 473 4.36 14.99 -12.82
CA GLY A 473 3.07 15.12 -13.47
C GLY A 473 2.02 14.14 -12.99
N MET A 474 0.88 14.19 -13.64
CA MET A 474 -0.31 13.43 -13.33
C MET A 474 -0.75 12.61 -14.54
N LEU A 475 -1.04 11.33 -14.30
CA LEU A 475 -1.68 10.42 -15.22
C LEU A 475 -3.16 10.30 -14.85
N VAL A 476 -4.05 10.45 -15.83
CA VAL A 476 -5.48 10.24 -15.66
C VAL A 476 -5.95 9.16 -16.62
N LEU A 477 -6.53 8.08 -16.12
CA LEU A 477 -7.14 7.05 -16.95
C LEU A 477 -8.66 7.22 -16.94
N LEU A 478 -9.24 7.33 -18.13
CA LEU A 478 -10.68 7.30 -18.36
C LEU A 478 -11.06 5.92 -18.85
N ARG A 479 -11.88 5.17 -18.10
CA ARG A 479 -12.39 3.85 -18.49
C ARG A 479 -13.87 3.95 -18.78
N ASN A 480 -14.27 3.51 -19.98
CA ASN A 480 -15.66 3.39 -20.35
C ASN A 480 -16.25 2.10 -19.76
N LEU A 481 -17.32 2.23 -18.97
CA LEU A 481 -17.99 1.09 -18.33
C LEU A 481 -19.13 0.51 -19.18
N ASP A 482 -19.46 1.16 -20.30
CA ASP A 482 -20.50 0.78 -21.25
C ASP A 482 -19.95 -0.29 -22.23
N TYR A 483 -19.76 -1.49 -21.72
CA TYR A 483 -19.26 -2.64 -22.45
C TYR A 483 -20.11 -3.89 -22.21
N THR A 484 -20.05 -4.83 -23.15
CA THR A 484 -20.57 -6.19 -23.04
C THR A 484 -19.42 -7.18 -23.21
N THR A 485 -19.46 -8.27 -22.46
CA THR A 485 -18.52 -9.39 -22.55
C THR A 485 -19.17 -10.64 -21.98
N ASP A 486 -18.68 -11.82 -22.36
CA ASP A 486 -19.12 -13.12 -21.84
C ASP A 486 -17.95 -14.11 -21.77
N ASP A 487 -18.19 -15.36 -21.38
CA ASP A 487 -17.20 -16.44 -21.39
C ASP A 487 -17.32 -17.38 -22.59
N LEU A 488 -18.22 -17.12 -23.54
CA LEU A 488 -18.41 -18.01 -24.68
C LEU A 488 -17.14 -18.08 -25.55
N ALA A 489 -16.93 -19.22 -26.21
CA ALA A 489 -15.78 -19.41 -27.07
C ALA A 489 -15.66 -18.27 -28.07
N ASN A 490 -14.46 -17.69 -28.16
CA ASN A 490 -14.12 -16.73 -29.20
C ASN A 490 -13.20 -17.40 -30.22
N SER A 491 -13.16 -16.87 -31.43
CA SER A 491 -12.25 -17.34 -32.49
C SER A 491 -10.83 -16.81 -32.24
N ASP A 492 -10.32 -17.03 -31.02
CA ASP A 492 -9.03 -16.55 -30.50
C ASP A 492 -8.79 -15.05 -30.79
N GLY A 493 -9.85 -14.25 -30.60
CA GLY A 493 -9.87 -12.80 -30.80
C GLY A 493 -10.31 -12.31 -32.19
N ALA A 494 -10.53 -13.18 -33.18
CA ALA A 494 -10.97 -12.77 -34.53
C ALA A 494 -12.44 -12.27 -34.56
N ALA A 495 -13.27 -12.75 -33.63
CA ALA A 495 -14.62 -12.27 -33.39
C ALA A 495 -14.72 -11.88 -31.89
N PRO A 496 -14.43 -10.62 -31.54
CA PRO A 496 -14.34 -10.20 -30.15
C PRO A 496 -15.72 -10.28 -29.47
N ARG A 497 -15.73 -10.80 -28.25
CA ARG A 497 -16.88 -10.81 -27.33
C ARG A 497 -16.92 -9.54 -26.49
N PHE A 498 -15.78 -8.89 -26.33
CA PHE A 498 -15.66 -7.61 -25.67
C PHE A 498 -16.04 -6.48 -26.63
N GLU A 499 -17.28 -6.01 -26.51
CA GLU A 499 -17.79 -4.88 -27.29
C GLU A 499 -17.97 -3.68 -26.39
N VAL A 500 -17.56 -2.50 -26.88
CA VAL A 500 -17.70 -1.24 -26.14
C VAL A 500 -18.59 -0.30 -26.91
N LYS A 501 -19.63 0.20 -26.24
CA LYS A 501 -20.43 1.31 -26.75
C LYS A 501 -19.62 2.60 -26.64
N THR A 502 -18.98 2.95 -27.76
CA THR A 502 -18.17 4.15 -27.88
C THR A 502 -18.98 5.38 -27.50
N LYS A 503 -18.42 6.23 -26.63
CA LYS A 503 -19.01 7.53 -26.27
C LYS A 503 -18.35 8.63 -27.10
N THR A 504 -19.15 9.56 -27.61
CA THR A 504 -18.69 10.69 -28.44
C THR A 504 -18.85 12.01 -27.70
N ASN A 505 -17.96 12.96 -27.96
CA ASN A 505 -18.00 14.31 -27.39
C ASN A 505 -18.07 14.32 -25.86
N VAL A 506 -17.31 13.41 -25.23
CA VAL A 506 -17.21 13.32 -23.78
C VAL A 506 -16.41 14.50 -23.27
N THR A 507 -16.87 15.15 -22.21
CA THR A 507 -16.11 16.18 -21.51
C THR A 507 -15.88 15.73 -20.07
N VAL A 508 -14.62 15.62 -19.67
CA VAL A 508 -14.24 15.20 -18.31
C VAL A 508 -13.61 16.38 -17.57
N ALA A 509 -14.09 16.67 -16.36
CA ALA A 509 -13.48 17.66 -15.48
C ALA A 509 -12.30 17.03 -14.73
N LEU A 510 -11.13 17.68 -14.73
CA LEU A 510 -9.98 17.19 -13.99
C LEU A 510 -9.77 17.97 -12.70
N ASN A 511 -9.48 17.25 -11.62
CA ASN A 511 -9.12 17.84 -10.34
C ASN A 511 -7.59 18.07 -10.32
N ILE A 512 -7.13 19.23 -10.79
CA ILE A 512 -5.70 19.56 -10.79
C ILE A 512 -5.29 20.02 -9.38
N PRO A 513 -4.28 19.40 -8.75
CA PRO A 513 -3.80 19.86 -7.46
C PRO A 513 -2.99 21.15 -7.58
N ASP A 514 -3.00 21.99 -6.54
CA ASP A 514 -2.34 23.31 -6.54
C ASP A 514 -0.83 23.28 -6.79
N TRP A 515 -0.18 22.14 -6.53
CA TRP A 515 1.26 21.98 -6.77
C TRP A 515 1.61 21.73 -8.25
N LEU A 516 0.63 21.36 -9.09
CA LEU A 516 0.84 20.99 -10.48
C LEU A 516 0.65 22.20 -11.40
N VAL A 517 1.76 22.76 -11.86
CA VAL A 517 1.78 23.80 -12.91
C VAL A 517 1.93 23.10 -14.24
N TYR A 518 1.04 23.33 -15.20
CA TYR A 518 1.02 22.59 -16.46
C TYR A 518 0.69 23.49 -17.66
N ASN A 519 1.02 23.00 -18.86
CA ASN A 519 0.67 23.65 -20.12
C ASN A 519 -0.03 22.64 -21.04
N GLY A 520 -1.34 22.49 -20.81
CA GLY A 520 -2.21 21.60 -21.60
C GLY A 520 -2.19 20.14 -21.15
N VAL A 521 -3.09 19.37 -21.76
CA VAL A 521 -3.27 17.94 -21.53
C VAL A 521 -2.93 17.18 -22.80
N LYS A 522 -2.26 16.05 -22.68
CA LYS A 522 -1.91 15.18 -23.80
C LYS A 522 -2.52 13.81 -23.64
N ASP A 523 -2.76 13.12 -24.74
CA ASP A 523 -2.91 11.67 -24.74
C ASP A 523 -1.56 11.04 -24.37
N PHE A 524 -1.53 10.20 -23.33
CA PHE A 524 -0.30 9.61 -22.84
C PHE A 524 0.29 8.57 -23.80
N LEU A 525 -0.56 7.92 -24.59
CA LEU A 525 -0.16 6.84 -25.49
C LEU A 525 0.38 7.42 -26.80
N THR A 526 -0.23 8.49 -27.32
CA THR A 526 0.14 9.11 -28.61
C THR A 526 0.92 10.41 -28.50
N ASP A 527 1.02 11.01 -27.30
CA ASP A 527 1.54 12.35 -27.03
C ASP A 527 0.79 13.51 -27.74
N GLU A 528 -0.37 13.21 -28.35
CA GLU A 528 -1.22 14.20 -29.01
C GLU A 528 -1.83 15.19 -28.00
N ALA A 529 -1.81 16.48 -28.30
CA ALA A 529 -2.45 17.49 -27.46
C ALA A 529 -3.98 17.41 -27.52
N LEU A 530 -4.63 17.52 -26.37
CA LEU A 530 -6.08 17.43 -26.27
C LEU A 530 -6.72 18.80 -26.03
N PRO A 531 -7.87 19.10 -26.68
CA PRO A 531 -8.58 20.34 -26.44
C PRO A 531 -9.01 20.46 -24.99
N THR A 532 -8.60 21.56 -24.37
CA THR A 532 -8.81 21.83 -22.94
C THR A 532 -9.50 23.19 -22.79
N GLN A 533 -10.54 23.26 -21.97
CA GLN A 533 -11.27 24.48 -21.65
C GLN A 533 -11.27 24.73 -20.12
N GLY A 534 -11.39 25.98 -19.67
CA GLY A 534 -11.52 26.32 -18.25
C GLY A 534 -10.35 27.14 -17.69
N ASP A 535 -10.43 27.43 -16.39
CA ASP A 535 -9.59 28.40 -15.65
C ASP A 535 -8.25 27.84 -15.15
N GLY A 536 -7.77 26.73 -15.71
CA GLY A 536 -6.53 26.08 -15.33
C GLY A 536 -6.61 25.20 -14.07
N ARG A 537 -7.50 25.47 -13.10
CA ARG A 537 -7.61 24.64 -11.87
C ARG A 537 -8.57 23.46 -12.02
N SER A 538 -9.61 23.64 -12.82
CA SER A 538 -10.56 22.57 -13.14
C SER A 538 -10.76 22.49 -14.66
N PRO A 539 -9.68 22.15 -15.41
CA PRO A 539 -9.77 22.05 -16.85
C PRO A 539 -10.77 20.95 -17.22
N ARG A 540 -11.57 21.26 -18.23
CA ARG A 540 -12.45 20.33 -18.91
C ARG A 540 -11.75 19.87 -20.17
N VAL A 541 -11.48 18.57 -20.25
CA VAL A 541 -10.82 17.97 -21.42
C VAL A 541 -11.90 17.37 -22.32
N ALA A 542 -11.90 17.79 -23.58
CA ALA A 542 -12.81 17.25 -24.58
C ALA A 542 -12.21 16.01 -25.23
N ILE A 543 -12.94 14.91 -25.14
CA ILE A 543 -12.61 13.62 -25.74
C ILE A 543 -13.61 13.35 -26.86
N ALA A 544 -13.18 13.58 -28.10
CA ALA A 544 -14.04 13.42 -29.28
C ALA A 544 -14.64 12.01 -29.37
N ARG A 545 -13.83 10.98 -29.07
CA ARG A 545 -14.23 9.58 -29.05
C ARG A 545 -13.55 8.87 -27.87
N LEU A 546 -14.36 8.27 -26.99
CA LEU A 546 -13.93 7.39 -25.91
C LEU A 546 -14.41 5.97 -26.23
N ALA A 547 -13.48 5.10 -26.64
CA ALA A 547 -13.72 3.67 -26.81
C ALA A 547 -13.68 2.96 -25.45
N ALA A 548 -12.86 1.93 -25.27
CA ALA A 548 -12.73 1.20 -24.00
C ALA A 548 -12.07 2.05 -22.90
N PHE A 549 -11.00 2.76 -23.24
CA PHE A 549 -10.30 3.65 -22.33
C PHE A 549 -9.58 4.77 -23.06
N ARG A 550 -9.09 5.74 -22.29
CA ARG A 550 -8.11 6.74 -22.73
C ARG A 550 -7.19 7.11 -21.58
N VAL A 551 -5.92 7.33 -21.87
CA VAL A 551 -4.92 7.71 -20.86
C VAL A 551 -4.44 9.11 -21.17
N LEU A 552 -4.56 10.00 -20.19
CA LEU A 552 -4.18 11.40 -20.29
C LEU A 552 -2.92 11.64 -19.45
N TRP A 553 -2.12 12.61 -19.89
CA TRP A 553 -0.93 13.06 -19.20
C TRP A 553 -0.88 14.56 -19.09
N ILE A 554 -0.54 15.02 -17.89
CA ILE A 554 -0.41 16.42 -17.52
C ILE A 554 0.98 16.57 -16.92
N GLU A 555 1.89 17.11 -17.72
CA GLU A 555 3.28 17.33 -17.34
C GLU A 555 3.36 18.51 -16.36
N ASN A 556 4.15 18.35 -15.30
CA ASN A 556 4.51 19.46 -14.43
C ASN A 556 5.65 20.28 -15.05
N ILE A 557 5.36 21.49 -15.52
CA ILE A 557 6.36 22.38 -16.11
C ILE A 557 7.18 23.13 -15.05
N ALA A 558 6.78 23.07 -13.77
CA ALA A 558 7.51 23.64 -12.64
C ALA A 558 7.55 22.64 -11.47
N PRO A 559 8.46 21.64 -11.50
CA PRO A 559 8.57 20.64 -10.44
C PRO A 559 8.69 21.29 -9.06
N ALA A 560 7.89 20.83 -8.09
CA ALA A 560 7.78 21.46 -6.76
C ALA A 560 9.12 21.57 -6.02
N VAL A 561 10.07 20.68 -6.30
CA VAL A 561 11.42 20.75 -5.72
C VAL A 561 12.28 21.86 -6.34
N ALA A 562 12.06 22.21 -7.60
CA ALA A 562 12.70 23.39 -8.21
C ALA A 562 12.15 24.68 -7.59
N ALA A 563 10.84 24.76 -7.32
CA ALA A 563 10.20 25.93 -6.69
C ALA A 563 10.58 26.13 -5.21
N LEU A 564 10.89 25.06 -4.48
CA LEU A 564 11.40 25.14 -3.10
C LEU A 564 12.88 25.52 -3.02
N ALA A 565 13.67 25.32 -4.08
CA ALA A 565 15.07 25.73 -4.13
C ALA A 565 15.24 27.26 -4.07
N GLU A 566 14.24 28.03 -4.51
CA GLU A 566 14.23 29.50 -4.41
C GLU A 566 13.74 30.02 -3.05
N ARG A 567 13.25 29.15 -2.17
CA ARG A 567 12.81 29.49 -0.82
C ARG A 567 13.50 28.57 0.19
N GLY A 568 14.81 28.77 0.38
CA GLY A 568 15.53 28.20 1.51
C GLY A 568 14.83 28.54 2.84
N PRO A 569 15.04 27.74 3.91
CA PRO A 569 14.45 28.02 5.21
C PRO A 569 14.90 29.40 5.65
N ARG A 570 13.99 30.39 5.60
CA ARG A 570 14.20 31.65 6.30
C ARG A 570 14.43 31.27 7.75
N SER A 571 15.65 31.50 8.25
CA SER A 571 15.85 31.58 9.69
C SER A 571 14.85 32.62 10.18
N GLU A 572 13.80 32.19 10.86
CA GLU A 572 13.02 33.10 11.69
C GLU A 572 14.01 33.61 12.73
N LYS A 573 14.60 34.77 12.47
CA LYS A 573 15.25 35.55 13.51
C LYS A 573 14.17 35.80 14.56
N PRO A 574 14.40 35.48 15.84
CA PRO A 574 13.42 35.77 16.87
C PRO A 574 13.15 37.28 16.85
N SER A 575 11.89 37.65 16.64
CA SER A 575 11.45 39.03 16.81
C SER A 575 11.82 39.50 18.22
N PRO A 576 12.39 40.70 18.38
CA PRO A 576 12.69 41.21 19.70
C PRO A 576 11.38 41.48 20.44
N VAL A 577 11.35 41.05 21.69
CA VAL A 577 10.31 41.37 22.67
C VAL A 577 10.31 42.88 22.88
N GLY A 578 9.38 43.59 22.25
CA GLY A 578 9.06 44.97 22.56
C GLY A 578 8.04 45.02 23.69
N ARG A 579 8.49 45.45 24.88
CA ARG A 579 7.62 45.97 25.95
C ARG A 579 7.24 47.41 25.62
N GLY A 580 6.01 47.80 25.99
CA GLY A 580 5.75 49.13 26.54
C GLY A 580 4.76 50.02 25.77
N GLU A 581 3.53 50.06 26.31
CA GLU A 581 2.75 51.26 26.67
C GLU A 581 2.26 52.25 25.59
N GLY A 582 1.02 52.73 25.78
CA GLY A 582 0.55 54.00 25.23
C GLY A 582 -0.93 54.07 24.89
N GLU A 583 -1.70 54.77 25.73
CA GLU A 583 -3.13 55.04 25.66
C GLU A 583 -3.59 55.92 24.48
N GLY A 584 -4.89 55.93 24.17
CA GLY A 584 -5.51 56.98 23.35
C GLY A 584 -6.98 56.76 22.97
N ARG A 585 -7.89 57.43 23.70
CA ARG A 585 -9.34 57.59 23.44
C ARG A 585 -9.64 58.30 22.11
N GLY A 586 -10.83 58.07 21.55
CA GLY A 586 -11.47 58.99 20.59
C GLY A 586 -12.81 58.47 20.05
N ASP A 587 -13.87 59.19 20.38
CA ASP A 587 -15.29 58.93 20.18
C ASP A 587 -15.86 59.21 18.75
N ASP A 588 -17.10 58.74 18.57
CA ASP A 588 -18.22 59.24 17.76
C ASP A 588 -18.31 59.05 16.22
N GLY A 589 -19.47 58.51 15.80
CA GLY A 589 -20.02 58.74 14.46
C GLY A 589 -20.90 57.63 13.86
N ALA A 590 -22.14 57.47 14.34
CA ALA A 590 -23.26 56.92 13.55
C ALA A 590 -23.96 58.10 12.81
N PRO A 591 -24.71 57.96 11.67
CA PRO A 591 -25.83 57.02 11.58
C PRO A 591 -26.23 56.44 10.19
N THR A 592 -27.10 55.43 10.27
CA THR A 592 -28.25 55.06 9.39
C THR A 592 -28.05 54.60 7.94
N GLY A 593 -28.52 53.38 7.69
CA GLY A 593 -28.93 52.86 6.39
C GLY A 593 -29.54 51.46 6.54
N ALA A 594 -30.84 51.38 6.78
CA ALA A 594 -31.61 50.14 6.84
C ALA A 594 -31.70 49.46 5.46
N VAL A 595 -31.82 48.12 5.43
CA VAL A 595 -32.87 47.35 4.72
C VAL A 595 -32.55 45.84 4.68
N ALA A 596 -33.61 45.07 4.90
CA ALA A 596 -33.89 43.68 4.50
C ALA A 596 -33.40 42.50 5.36
N ALA A 597 -34.41 41.82 5.89
CA ALA A 597 -34.40 40.53 6.55
C ALA A 597 -33.99 39.36 5.64
N SER A 598 -33.36 38.34 6.23
CA SER A 598 -33.32 36.98 5.68
C SER A 598 -33.04 35.97 6.81
N ALA A 599 -34.09 35.23 7.15
CA ALA A 599 -34.20 34.02 7.96
C ALA A 599 -32.92 33.32 8.46
N ASP A 600 -32.87 33.17 9.78
CA ASP A 600 -32.09 32.21 10.54
C ASP A 600 -32.11 30.81 9.91
N ARG A 601 -30.94 30.31 9.52
CA ARG A 601 -30.66 28.86 9.46
C ARG A 601 -29.91 28.50 10.73
N GLY A 602 -30.62 27.93 11.70
CA GLY A 602 -30.00 27.34 12.88
C GLY A 602 -29.06 26.20 12.46
N GLU A 603 -27.75 26.44 12.58
CA GLU A 603 -26.75 25.39 12.49
C GLU A 603 -26.90 24.46 13.69
N TRP A 604 -27.29 23.21 13.42
CA TRP A 604 -27.29 22.15 14.41
C TRP A 604 -25.85 21.75 14.70
N THR A 605 -25.36 22.09 15.89
CA THR A 605 -24.05 21.66 16.37
C THR A 605 -23.95 20.13 16.40
N LEU A 606 -22.74 19.60 16.18
CA LEU A 606 -22.44 18.16 16.13
C LEU A 606 -22.96 17.39 17.36
N THR A 607 -23.02 18.05 18.51
CA THR A 607 -23.54 17.52 19.78
C THR A 607 -25.04 17.20 19.70
N ASN A 608 -25.83 18.03 19.01
CA ASN A 608 -27.28 17.83 18.87
C ASN A 608 -27.61 16.69 17.90
N ARG A 609 -26.77 16.48 16.87
CA ARG A 609 -26.90 15.31 15.98
C ARG A 609 -26.59 14.01 16.73
N PHE A 610 -25.58 14.01 17.59
CA PHE A 610 -25.21 12.83 18.38
C PHE A 610 -26.31 12.41 19.36
N LEU A 611 -26.96 13.38 20.02
CA LEU A 611 -28.10 13.14 20.91
C LEU A 611 -29.32 12.59 20.15
N LEU A 612 -29.60 13.10 18.95
CA LEU A 612 -30.70 12.63 18.11
C LEU A 612 -30.48 11.17 17.64
N TYR A 613 -29.27 10.82 17.19
CA TYR A 613 -28.94 9.45 16.79
C TYR A 613 -28.95 8.46 17.96
N SER A 614 -28.52 8.91 19.15
CA SER A 614 -28.57 8.09 20.36
C SER A 614 -30.00 7.81 20.79
N ALA A 615 -30.89 8.80 20.72
CA ALA A 615 -32.31 8.64 21.01
C ALA A 615 -33.01 7.69 20.02
N LEU A 616 -32.70 7.81 18.72
CA LEU A 616 -33.21 6.90 17.68
C LEU A 616 -32.73 5.45 17.89
N GLY A 617 -31.46 5.26 18.26
CA GLY A 617 -30.91 3.93 18.56
C GLY A 617 -31.61 3.25 19.74
N VAL A 618 -31.90 4.00 20.80
CA VAL A 618 -32.63 3.49 21.97
C VAL A 618 -34.08 3.13 21.62
N CYS A 619 -34.76 3.96 20.81
CA CYS A 619 -36.13 3.67 20.37
C CYS A 619 -36.22 2.38 19.52
N VAL A 620 -35.27 2.15 18.62
CA VAL A 620 -35.22 0.92 17.80
C VAL A 620 -34.95 -0.30 18.69
N LEU A 621 -34.04 -0.20 19.66
CA LEU A 621 -33.75 -1.28 20.59
C LEU A 621 -34.97 -1.64 21.44
N LEU A 622 -35.69 -0.64 21.93
CA LEU A 622 -36.93 -0.83 22.71
C LEU A 622 -38.06 -1.43 21.85
N ALA A 623 -38.19 -1.02 20.59
CA ALA A 623 -39.14 -1.61 19.65
C ALA A 623 -38.84 -3.08 19.36
N LEU A 624 -37.56 -3.44 19.20
CA LEU A 624 -37.13 -4.83 19.00
C LEU A 624 -37.36 -5.69 20.25
N VAL A 625 -37.09 -5.16 21.45
CA VAL A 625 -37.38 -5.85 22.72
C VAL A 625 -38.89 -6.03 22.92
N TRP A 626 -39.70 -5.04 22.56
CA TRP A 626 -41.16 -5.13 22.62
C TRP A 626 -41.72 -6.15 21.61
N ALA A 627 -41.20 -6.16 20.37
CA ALA A 627 -41.56 -7.14 19.36
C ALA A 627 -41.16 -8.57 19.76
N ALA A 628 -40.01 -8.75 20.41
CA ALA A 628 -39.56 -10.04 20.94
C ALA A 628 -40.42 -10.52 22.11
N ARG A 629 -40.94 -9.61 22.95
CA ARG A 629 -41.87 -9.93 24.04
C ARG A 629 -43.26 -10.31 23.56
N LYS A 630 -43.72 -9.83 22.41
CA LYS A 630 -45.02 -10.22 21.81
C LYS A 630 -44.98 -11.56 21.06
N ARG A 631 -43.79 -12.14 20.84
CA ARG A 631 -43.61 -13.47 20.22
C ARG A 631 -43.38 -14.60 21.23
N LYS A 632 -43.49 -14.29 22.52
CA LYS A 632 -43.67 -15.25 23.62
C LYS A 632 -45.06 -15.04 24.19
#